data_AF-A0A0F9AJ28-F1
#
_entry.id   AF-A0A0F9AJ28-F1
#
_cell.length_a   1.000
_cell.length_b   1.000
_cell.length_c   1.000
_cell.angle_alpha   90.00
_cell.angle_beta   90.00
_cell.angle_gamma   90.00
#
_symmetry.space_group_name_H-M   'P 1'
#
loop_
_entity.id
_entity.type
_entity.pdbx_description
1 polymer ?
#
loop_
_entity_poly.entity_id
_entity_poly.type
_entity_poly.pdbx_seq_one_letter_code
_entity_poly.pdbx_strand_id
1 'polypeptide(L)'
;GETWSAVVTLKDLGVERDQTGPRIVLGDSDTSHIVWIDDDLSVIMRQRALSSADALQTERAAHSPGSFNGIYPIGHGVSFDRGGTTKIRFPSVIGNADVYSTEFDAAADPSSFNNRLINSATNWDPETCFAPDGSFLHIMAVSADDSDLYSADDADTDTWTVPASSFTGTINHVSCNIYDRSGTKLAHIIDDGGTVKYDEDALAGGTTKTVTASLAAAIQKQIEISASLNAGLQTEFTRTASLDAGVAALRTRTAQLEAVTQALRSAEANLDAAVRGAVLRTLGLDAGVQDGFTRTTSLDGALALLLTRQASLQAAVQKERTATASLEAVVQAAIARSLGLEAALQKELTRTASLGAALSQAQTATTSLDANVEKIRARVSWAKMEVPPSAGVTARTLT
;
A
#
# COMPACT_ATOMS: atom_id res chain seq x y z
N GLY A 1 65.88 -41.08 -34.09
CA GLY A 1 64.58 -41.75 -33.92
C GLY A 1 64.48 -42.36 -32.54
N GLU A 2 63.82 -41.67 -31.62
CA GLU A 2 63.24 -42.35 -30.46
C GLU A 2 61.90 -42.90 -30.95
N THR A 3 61.81 -44.22 -31.15
CA THR A 3 60.53 -44.90 -31.27
C THR A 3 59.82 -44.73 -29.94
N TRP A 4 58.92 -43.75 -29.85
CA TRP A 4 57.91 -43.69 -28.80
C TRP A 4 56.87 -44.80 -29.07
N SER A 5 57.31 -46.05 -29.12
CA SER A 5 56.47 -47.22 -29.39
C SER A 5 55.86 -47.80 -28.10
N ALA A 6 55.78 -47.00 -27.03
CA ALA A 6 55.07 -47.43 -25.85
C ALA A 6 53.57 -47.32 -26.16
N VAL A 7 52.93 -48.47 -26.38
CA VAL A 7 51.47 -48.58 -26.34
C VAL A 7 51.01 -47.92 -25.04
N VAL A 8 50.26 -46.84 -25.16
CA VAL A 8 49.74 -46.13 -23.98
C VAL A 8 48.42 -46.79 -23.62
N THR A 9 48.44 -47.60 -22.57
CA THR A 9 47.22 -48.19 -22.02
C THR A 9 46.42 -47.10 -21.30
N LEU A 10 45.36 -46.61 -21.95
CA LEU A 10 44.40 -45.73 -21.30
C LEU A 10 43.35 -46.58 -20.57
N LYS A 11 43.31 -46.46 -19.24
CA LYS A 11 42.22 -47.04 -18.43
C LYS A 11 41.02 -46.11 -18.47
N ASP A 12 40.15 -46.32 -19.45
CA ASP A 12 38.82 -45.71 -19.44
C ASP A 12 37.80 -46.73 -18.92
N LEU A 13 37.12 -46.39 -17.82
CA LEU A 13 36.02 -47.18 -17.24
C LEU A 13 36.32 -48.68 -16.95
N GLY A 14 37.60 -49.05 -16.79
CA GLY A 14 38.01 -50.42 -16.45
C GLY A 14 38.28 -51.35 -17.64
N VAL A 15 38.29 -50.83 -18.88
CA VAL A 15 38.71 -51.57 -20.07
C VAL A 15 40.08 -51.05 -20.51
N GLU A 16 41.04 -51.94 -20.66
CA GLU A 16 42.35 -51.63 -21.25
C GLU A 16 42.21 -51.70 -22.77
N ARG A 17 42.54 -50.61 -23.46
CA ARG A 17 42.60 -50.55 -24.92
C ARG A 17 43.99 -50.11 -25.35
N ASP A 18 44.49 -50.76 -26.39
CA ASP A 18 45.72 -50.32 -27.05
C ASP A 18 45.35 -49.13 -27.95
N GLN A 19 46.05 -48.01 -27.75
CA GLN A 19 45.85 -46.80 -28.52
C GLN A 19 47.15 -46.39 -29.18
N THR A 20 47.03 -45.99 -30.44
CA THR A 20 48.16 -45.68 -31.28
C THR A 20 48.12 -44.20 -31.70
N GLY A 21 49.25 -43.51 -31.54
CA GLY A 21 49.51 -42.19 -32.12
C GLY A 21 48.64 -41.03 -31.61
N PRO A 22 48.52 -40.77 -30.29
CA PRO A 22 47.81 -39.60 -29.82
C PRO A 22 48.50 -38.31 -30.31
N ARG A 23 47.75 -37.45 -30.99
CA ARG A 23 48.16 -36.10 -31.40
C ARG A 23 47.39 -35.08 -30.57
N ILE A 24 48.09 -34.06 -30.09
CA ILE A 24 47.50 -32.96 -29.33
C ILE A 24 47.57 -31.69 -30.16
N VAL A 25 46.44 -31.03 -30.35
CA VAL A 25 46.34 -29.76 -31.05
C VAL A 25 45.60 -28.76 -30.17
N LEU A 26 46.13 -27.56 -30.04
CA LEU A 26 45.47 -26.48 -29.32
C LEU A 26 44.26 -26.01 -30.15
N GLY A 27 43.10 -25.92 -29.51
CA GLY A 27 41.86 -25.42 -30.10
C GLY A 27 41.65 -23.93 -29.83
N ASP A 28 40.39 -23.50 -29.85
CA ASP A 28 40.02 -22.12 -29.53
C ASP A 28 40.07 -21.86 -28.01
N SER A 29 40.44 -20.63 -27.64
CA SER A 29 40.58 -20.11 -26.28
C SER A 29 41.53 -20.94 -25.40
N ASP A 30 41.03 -22.06 -24.90
CA ASP A 30 41.47 -22.73 -23.67
C ASP A 30 41.36 -24.28 -23.78
N THR A 31 41.14 -24.84 -24.98
CA THR A 31 40.99 -26.28 -25.18
C THR A 31 42.21 -26.91 -25.84
N SER A 32 42.55 -28.13 -25.42
CA SER A 32 43.49 -29.01 -26.10
C SER A 32 42.74 -30.22 -26.62
N HIS A 33 42.84 -30.51 -27.91
CA HIS A 33 42.18 -31.64 -28.54
C HIS A 33 43.17 -32.78 -28.68
N ILE A 34 42.84 -33.90 -28.05
CA ILE A 34 43.59 -35.15 -28.10
C ILE A 34 42.89 -36.02 -29.13
N VAL A 35 43.62 -36.46 -30.16
CA VAL A 35 43.11 -37.30 -31.26
C VAL A 35 43.94 -38.55 -31.34
N TRP A 36 43.31 -39.72 -31.42
CA TRP A 36 43.98 -41.02 -31.44
C TRP A 36 43.22 -42.03 -32.29
N ILE A 37 43.82 -43.19 -32.52
CA ILE A 37 43.17 -44.32 -33.19
C ILE A 37 42.86 -45.42 -32.16
N ASP A 38 41.64 -45.93 -32.22
CA ASP A 38 41.18 -47.08 -31.44
C ASP A 38 41.33 -48.37 -32.26
N ASP A 39 42.24 -49.25 -31.84
CA ASP A 39 42.65 -50.45 -32.57
C ASP A 39 41.65 -51.63 -32.43
N ASP A 40 40.68 -51.55 -31.51
CA ASP A 40 39.95 -52.74 -31.09
C ASP A 40 38.88 -53.26 -32.07
N LEU A 41 38.17 -52.43 -32.84
CA LEU A 41 36.98 -52.93 -33.59
C LEU A 41 36.59 -52.23 -34.91
N SER A 42 37.28 -51.21 -35.38
CA SER A 42 37.05 -50.64 -36.74
C SER A 42 38.14 -49.66 -37.19
N VAL A 43 39.21 -49.52 -36.41
CA VAL A 43 40.23 -48.49 -36.58
C VAL A 43 39.55 -47.12 -36.71
N ILE A 44 38.95 -46.64 -35.62
CA ILE A 44 38.18 -45.39 -35.61
C ILE A 44 39.08 -44.28 -35.08
N MET A 45 39.16 -43.16 -35.81
CA MET A 45 39.76 -41.95 -35.26
C MET A 45 38.83 -41.40 -34.20
N ARG A 46 39.33 -41.25 -32.98
CA ARG A 46 38.62 -40.67 -31.85
C ARG A 46 39.24 -39.35 -31.47
N GLN A 47 38.41 -38.48 -30.92
CA GLN A 47 38.83 -37.19 -30.39
C GLN A 47 38.18 -36.95 -29.04
N ARG A 48 38.92 -36.28 -28.16
CA ARG A 48 38.41 -35.75 -26.89
C ARG A 48 39.10 -34.42 -26.61
N ALA A 49 38.36 -33.45 -26.08
CA ALA A 49 38.94 -32.17 -25.68
C ALA A 49 39.24 -32.17 -24.18
N LEU A 50 40.32 -31.50 -23.79
CA LEU A 50 40.67 -31.15 -22.41
C LEU A 50 40.60 -29.63 -22.31
N SER A 51 39.75 -29.11 -21.43
CA SER A 51 39.73 -27.67 -21.18
C SER A 51 40.82 -27.24 -20.20
N SER A 52 41.09 -25.93 -20.15
CA SER A 52 41.98 -25.29 -19.16
C SER A 52 41.54 -25.50 -17.70
N ALA A 53 40.31 -25.93 -17.47
CA ALA A 53 39.78 -26.31 -16.16
C ALA A 53 40.05 -27.79 -15.82
N ASP A 54 40.98 -28.44 -16.51
CA ASP A 54 41.32 -29.86 -16.40
C ASP A 54 40.12 -30.81 -16.59
N ALA A 55 39.11 -30.37 -17.37
CA ALA A 55 37.91 -31.15 -17.62
C ALA A 55 37.95 -31.85 -18.99
N LEU A 56 37.94 -33.18 -18.96
CA LEU A 56 37.79 -34.02 -20.15
C LEU A 56 36.35 -33.94 -20.68
N GLN A 57 36.22 -33.65 -21.96
CA GLN A 57 34.95 -33.55 -22.67
C GLN A 57 34.48 -34.93 -23.14
N THR A 58 33.29 -34.95 -23.74
CA THR A 58 32.72 -36.16 -24.34
C THR A 58 33.65 -36.68 -25.45
N GLU A 59 33.93 -37.99 -25.43
CA GLU A 59 34.63 -38.63 -26.54
C GLU A 59 33.76 -38.65 -27.80
N ARG A 60 34.35 -38.27 -28.93
CA ARG A 60 33.70 -38.26 -30.23
C ARG A 60 34.45 -39.17 -31.19
N ALA A 61 33.70 -39.90 -32.00
CA ALA A 61 34.26 -40.58 -33.16
C ALA A 61 34.36 -39.56 -34.30
N ALA A 62 35.59 -39.25 -34.72
CA ALA A 62 35.90 -38.24 -35.71
C ALA A 62 35.88 -38.79 -37.16
N HIS A 63 36.21 -40.08 -37.32
CA HIS A 63 36.32 -40.68 -38.65
C HIS A 63 36.06 -42.19 -38.62
N SER A 64 35.37 -42.67 -39.66
CA SER A 64 35.30 -44.09 -40.04
C SER A 64 34.89 -44.14 -41.52
N PRO A 65 35.84 -44.33 -42.46
CA PRO A 65 35.85 -45.64 -43.10
C PRO A 65 37.23 -46.09 -43.58
N GLY A 66 37.72 -47.20 -43.05
CA GLY A 66 38.80 -47.98 -43.64
C GLY A 66 39.81 -48.49 -42.62
N SER A 67 40.52 -49.56 -42.98
CA SER A 67 41.66 -50.02 -42.21
C SER A 67 42.79 -49.02 -42.36
N PHE A 68 43.11 -48.28 -41.30
CA PHE A 68 44.36 -47.52 -41.29
C PHE A 68 45.52 -48.52 -41.34
N ASN A 69 46.51 -48.24 -42.19
CA ASN A 69 47.66 -49.11 -42.36
C ASN A 69 48.91 -48.40 -41.84
N GLY A 70 49.69 -49.07 -41.00
CA GLY A 70 50.90 -48.52 -40.39
C GLY A 70 50.77 -48.22 -38.90
N ILE A 71 51.93 -48.06 -38.25
CA ILE A 71 52.06 -47.86 -36.80
C ILE A 71 51.70 -46.42 -36.40
N TYR A 72 51.65 -45.46 -37.32
CA TYR A 72 51.31 -44.06 -37.02
C TYR A 72 50.43 -43.41 -38.09
N PRO A 73 49.14 -43.76 -38.18
CA PRO A 73 48.33 -43.37 -39.33
C PRO A 73 47.85 -41.92 -39.35
N ILE A 74 48.13 -41.14 -38.29
CA ILE A 74 47.74 -39.73 -38.17
C ILE A 74 49.00 -38.87 -38.08
N GLY A 75 49.17 -37.97 -39.04
CA GLY A 75 50.22 -36.97 -39.02
C GLY A 75 49.92 -35.83 -38.04
N HIS A 76 50.79 -34.82 -38.01
CA HIS A 76 50.62 -33.69 -37.10
C HIS A 76 49.42 -32.83 -37.52
N GLY A 77 48.45 -32.68 -36.62
CA GLY A 77 47.32 -31.79 -36.84
C GLY A 77 47.66 -30.34 -36.54
N VAL A 78 46.83 -29.44 -37.07
CA VAL A 78 46.96 -28.01 -36.88
C VAL A 78 45.61 -27.38 -36.55
N SER A 79 45.66 -26.21 -35.93
CA SER A 79 44.51 -25.35 -35.75
C SER A 79 44.65 -24.09 -36.62
N PHE A 80 43.54 -23.66 -37.21
CA PHE A 80 43.52 -22.51 -38.12
C PHE A 80 42.11 -21.91 -38.20
N ASP A 81 42.02 -20.64 -38.60
CA ASP A 81 40.74 -19.93 -38.71
C ASP A 81 40.16 -20.05 -40.11
N ARG A 82 38.92 -20.57 -40.19
CA ARG A 82 38.17 -20.71 -41.44
C ARG A 82 36.75 -20.20 -41.25
N GLY A 83 36.35 -19.24 -42.10
CA GLY A 83 35.02 -18.65 -42.02
C GLY A 83 34.68 -18.00 -40.67
N GLY A 84 35.69 -17.55 -39.90
CA GLY A 84 35.53 -17.01 -38.55
C GLY A 84 35.30 -18.06 -37.47
N THR A 85 35.55 -19.34 -37.75
CA THR A 85 35.54 -20.44 -36.78
C THR A 85 36.92 -21.08 -36.76
N THR A 86 37.50 -21.26 -35.57
CA THR A 86 38.73 -22.03 -35.42
C THR A 86 38.43 -23.50 -35.68
N LYS A 87 39.16 -24.08 -36.64
CA LYS A 87 39.08 -25.48 -37.04
C LYS A 87 40.30 -26.22 -36.54
N ILE A 88 40.15 -27.53 -36.40
CA ILE A 88 41.27 -28.44 -36.19
C ILE A 88 41.25 -29.45 -37.32
N ARG A 89 42.42 -29.73 -37.87
CA ARG A 89 42.55 -30.65 -39.00
C ARG A 89 43.78 -31.53 -38.88
N PHE A 90 43.62 -32.81 -39.22
CA PHE A 90 44.68 -33.82 -39.18
C PHE A 90 44.78 -34.52 -40.53
N PRO A 91 46.01 -34.79 -41.01
CA PRO A 91 46.21 -35.66 -42.15
C PRO A 91 46.18 -37.11 -41.65
N SER A 92 45.56 -37.99 -42.42
CA SER A 92 45.52 -39.41 -42.12
C SER A 92 45.64 -40.25 -43.37
N VAL A 93 46.38 -41.35 -43.29
CA VAL A 93 46.56 -42.28 -44.40
C VAL A 93 45.66 -43.50 -44.19
N ILE A 94 44.86 -43.83 -45.20
CA ILE A 94 43.92 -44.95 -45.15
C ILE A 94 44.25 -45.92 -46.28
N GLY A 95 44.41 -47.21 -45.94
CA GLY A 95 44.84 -48.22 -46.91
C GLY A 95 46.29 -48.01 -47.38
N ASN A 96 46.55 -48.26 -48.67
CA ASN A 96 47.89 -48.23 -49.26
C ASN A 96 48.08 -47.09 -50.28
N ALA A 97 47.35 -45.96 -50.17
CA ALA A 97 47.64 -44.83 -51.06
C ALA A 97 46.97 -43.50 -50.69
N ASP A 98 45.77 -43.53 -50.09
CA ASP A 98 44.95 -42.33 -50.01
C ASP A 98 45.21 -41.54 -48.73
N VAL A 99 45.46 -40.24 -48.90
CA VAL A 99 45.57 -39.33 -47.75
C VAL A 99 44.32 -38.49 -47.64
N TYR A 100 43.76 -38.54 -46.45
CA TYR A 100 42.57 -37.81 -46.05
C TYR A 100 42.97 -36.68 -45.12
N SER A 101 42.18 -35.62 -45.15
CA SER A 101 42.13 -34.60 -44.11
C SER A 101 40.84 -34.78 -43.31
N THR A 102 40.98 -35.01 -42.01
CA THR A 102 39.86 -35.00 -41.06
C THR A 102 39.82 -33.65 -40.38
N GLU A 103 38.69 -32.94 -40.51
CA GLU A 103 38.46 -31.61 -39.96
C GLU A 103 37.25 -31.59 -39.02
N PHE A 104 37.33 -30.79 -37.95
CA PHE A 104 36.20 -30.44 -37.10
C PHE A 104 36.38 -29.07 -36.45
N ASP A 105 35.33 -28.56 -35.82
CA ASP A 105 35.36 -27.28 -35.11
C ASP A 105 36.13 -27.39 -33.80
N ALA A 106 36.98 -26.42 -33.48
CA ALA A 106 37.77 -26.38 -32.23
C ALA A 106 36.93 -26.09 -30.97
N ALA A 107 35.63 -26.38 -31.00
CA ALA A 107 34.71 -26.23 -29.87
C ALA A 107 34.97 -27.30 -28.81
N ALA A 108 34.56 -27.05 -27.56
CA ALA A 108 34.71 -28.01 -26.47
C ALA A 108 34.05 -29.39 -26.78
N ASP A 109 32.99 -29.39 -27.59
CA ASP A 109 32.26 -30.62 -27.95
C ASP A 109 31.92 -30.63 -29.45
N PRO A 110 32.87 -31.01 -30.33
CA PRO A 110 32.64 -31.00 -31.77
C PRO A 110 31.64 -32.09 -32.18
N SER A 111 30.60 -31.68 -32.90
CA SER A 111 29.54 -32.59 -33.37
C SER A 111 29.62 -32.94 -34.86
N SER A 112 30.45 -32.23 -35.63
CA SER A 112 30.59 -32.40 -37.07
C SER A 112 32.04 -32.65 -37.45
N PHE A 113 32.26 -33.73 -38.19
CA PHE A 113 33.57 -34.13 -38.69
C PHE A 113 33.50 -34.29 -40.21
N ASN A 114 34.37 -33.58 -40.91
CA ASN A 114 34.46 -33.59 -42.36
C ASN A 114 35.72 -34.32 -42.77
N ASN A 115 35.57 -35.28 -43.68
CA ASN A 115 36.69 -36.08 -44.17
C ASN A 115 36.81 -35.90 -45.66
N ARG A 116 38.00 -35.52 -46.11
CA ARG A 116 38.22 -35.08 -47.49
C ARG A 116 39.48 -35.72 -48.02
N LEU A 117 39.36 -36.37 -49.17
CA LEU A 117 40.49 -36.91 -49.89
C LEU A 117 41.36 -35.74 -50.39
N ILE A 118 42.67 -35.79 -50.08
CA ILE A 118 43.67 -34.84 -50.54
C ILE A 118 44.16 -35.26 -51.93
N ASN A 119 44.53 -36.53 -52.08
CA ASN A 119 44.88 -37.13 -53.37
C ASN A 119 44.73 -38.66 -53.32
N SER A 120 44.43 -39.28 -54.46
CA SER A 120 44.45 -40.73 -54.68
C SER A 120 45.43 -41.21 -55.75
N ALA A 121 46.19 -40.29 -56.38
CA ALA A 121 47.04 -40.59 -57.53
C ALA A 121 48.49 -40.99 -57.18
N THR A 122 48.91 -40.82 -55.94
CA THR A 122 50.28 -41.07 -55.46
C THR A 122 50.17 -41.81 -54.14
N ASN A 123 50.86 -42.94 -53.99
CA ASN A 123 50.86 -43.69 -52.75
C ASN A 123 51.63 -42.88 -51.70
N TRP A 124 51.01 -42.43 -50.62
CA TRP A 124 51.67 -41.61 -49.59
C TRP A 124 52.02 -42.42 -48.35
N ASP A 125 53.17 -42.09 -47.77
CA ASP A 125 53.61 -42.56 -46.45
C ASP A 125 52.88 -41.76 -45.35
N PRO A 126 52.64 -42.33 -44.16
CA PRO A 126 52.12 -41.60 -42.99
C PRO A 126 52.89 -40.33 -42.60
N GLU A 127 54.15 -40.18 -43.03
CA GLU A 127 54.97 -38.99 -42.78
C GLU A 127 54.41 -37.75 -43.50
N THR A 128 53.55 -37.03 -42.78
CA THR A 128 52.81 -35.86 -43.27
C THR A 128 52.77 -34.74 -42.23
N CYS A 129 52.77 -33.50 -42.70
CA CYS A 129 52.60 -32.32 -41.86
C CYS A 129 51.69 -31.29 -42.54
N PHE A 130 50.90 -30.59 -41.72
CA PHE A 130 50.20 -29.40 -42.17
C PHE A 130 50.90 -28.13 -41.69
N ALA A 131 50.78 -27.07 -42.49
CA ALA A 131 51.23 -25.73 -42.13
C ALA A 131 50.13 -24.72 -42.51
N PRO A 132 49.46 -24.09 -41.53
CA PRO A 132 48.40 -23.12 -41.81
C PRO A 132 48.97 -21.74 -42.20
N ASP A 133 48.37 -21.11 -43.22
CA ASP A 133 48.62 -19.73 -43.65
C ASP A 133 47.28 -18.94 -43.65
N GLY A 134 46.86 -18.51 -42.45
CA GLY A 134 45.54 -17.92 -42.25
C GLY A 134 44.43 -18.94 -42.48
N SER A 135 43.66 -18.76 -43.57
CA SER A 135 42.62 -19.71 -44.01
C SER A 135 43.13 -20.73 -45.03
N PHE A 136 44.34 -20.53 -45.56
CA PHE A 136 45.01 -21.49 -46.45
C PHE A 136 45.66 -22.58 -45.62
N LEU A 137 45.70 -23.78 -46.17
CA LEU A 137 46.37 -24.90 -45.55
C LEU A 137 47.32 -25.57 -46.54
N HIS A 138 48.57 -25.68 -46.16
CA HIS A 138 49.59 -26.39 -46.91
C HIS A 138 49.80 -27.76 -46.29
N ILE A 139 49.88 -28.80 -47.11
CA ILE A 139 50.33 -30.14 -46.68
C ILE A 139 51.65 -30.46 -47.34
N MET A 140 52.54 -31.09 -46.57
CA MET A 140 53.66 -31.83 -47.12
C MET A 140 53.50 -33.31 -46.75
N ALA A 141 53.73 -34.18 -47.72
CA ALA A 141 53.57 -35.61 -47.58
C ALA A 141 54.66 -36.35 -48.34
N VAL A 142 55.22 -37.38 -47.70
CA VAL A 142 56.19 -38.26 -48.34
C VAL A 142 55.43 -39.26 -49.22
N SER A 143 55.90 -39.47 -50.44
CA SER A 143 55.37 -40.49 -51.33
C SER A 143 56.00 -41.85 -51.02
N ALA A 144 55.20 -42.87 -50.76
CA ALA A 144 55.65 -44.24 -50.55
C ALA A 144 56.17 -44.90 -51.86
N ASP A 145 55.89 -44.34 -53.03
CA ASP A 145 56.34 -44.90 -54.32
C ASP A 145 57.82 -44.58 -54.62
N ASP A 146 58.26 -43.35 -54.31
CA ASP A 146 59.60 -42.83 -54.64
C ASP A 146 60.35 -42.25 -53.42
N SER A 147 59.70 -42.18 -52.25
CA SER A 147 60.18 -41.55 -51.02
C SER A 147 60.36 -40.03 -51.08
N ASP A 148 59.97 -39.38 -52.18
CA ASP A 148 60.11 -37.94 -52.37
C ASP A 148 59.05 -37.14 -51.57
N LEU A 149 59.32 -35.87 -51.30
CA LEU A 149 58.37 -34.97 -50.63
C LEU A 149 57.46 -34.30 -51.65
N TYR A 150 56.16 -34.39 -51.45
CA TYR A 150 55.16 -33.69 -52.25
C TYR A 150 54.43 -32.65 -51.41
N SER A 151 54.08 -31.53 -52.02
CA SER A 151 53.26 -30.48 -51.40
C SER A 151 51.93 -30.29 -52.14
N ALA A 152 50.86 -30.01 -51.39
CA ALA A 152 49.57 -29.58 -51.93
C ALA A 152 48.93 -28.51 -51.03
N ASP A 153 47.97 -27.76 -51.58
CA ASP A 153 47.38 -26.59 -50.94
C ASP A 153 45.85 -26.65 -50.97
N ASP A 154 45.19 -26.27 -49.87
CA ASP A 154 43.76 -26.00 -49.79
C ASP A 154 43.54 -24.50 -49.56
N ALA A 155 43.00 -23.82 -50.57
CA ALA A 155 42.72 -22.39 -50.58
C ALA A 155 41.39 -22.02 -49.89
N ASP A 156 41.07 -22.66 -48.77
CA ASP A 156 39.79 -22.51 -48.04
C ASP A 156 38.56 -23.01 -48.81
N THR A 157 38.77 -23.92 -49.77
CA THR A 157 37.71 -24.41 -50.67
C THR A 157 37.47 -25.90 -50.55
N ASP A 158 38.27 -26.57 -49.71
CA ASP A 158 38.25 -28.01 -49.55
C ASP A 158 38.59 -28.79 -50.82
N THR A 159 39.25 -28.10 -51.73
CA THR A 159 39.78 -28.65 -52.97
C THR A 159 41.28 -28.47 -52.91
N TRP A 160 42.01 -29.59 -52.91
CA TRP A 160 43.46 -29.60 -52.85
C TRP A 160 44.06 -29.40 -54.25
N THR A 161 45.18 -28.67 -54.33
CA THR A 161 45.98 -28.58 -55.55
C THR A 161 46.57 -29.94 -55.91
N VAL A 162 46.92 -30.13 -57.19
CA VAL A 162 47.62 -31.35 -57.63
C VAL A 162 48.99 -31.38 -56.95
N PRO A 163 49.34 -32.47 -56.24
CA PRO A 163 50.61 -32.54 -55.52
C PRO A 163 51.81 -32.38 -56.45
N ALA A 164 52.79 -31.58 -56.03
CA ALA A 164 54.03 -31.34 -56.75
C ALA A 164 55.23 -31.78 -55.89
N SER A 165 56.23 -32.41 -56.52
CA SER A 165 57.48 -32.77 -55.84
C SER A 165 58.21 -31.49 -55.41
N SER A 166 58.50 -31.41 -54.12
CA SER A 166 59.18 -30.30 -53.42
C SER A 166 60.62 -30.67 -53.06
N PHE A 167 60.89 -31.95 -52.81
CA PHE A 167 62.22 -32.46 -52.48
C PHE A 167 62.39 -33.90 -52.97
N THR A 168 63.57 -34.22 -53.52
CA THR A 168 63.92 -35.58 -53.96
C THR A 168 64.93 -36.24 -53.02
N GLY A 169 64.62 -37.44 -52.56
CA GLY A 169 65.44 -38.24 -51.65
C GLY A 169 64.63 -38.99 -50.60
N THR A 170 65.22 -39.96 -49.90
CA THR A 170 64.51 -40.75 -48.86
C THR A 170 64.18 -39.89 -47.65
N ILE A 171 62.91 -39.85 -47.25
CA ILE A 171 62.43 -39.09 -46.09
C ILE A 171 61.80 -40.03 -45.10
N ASN A 172 62.27 -39.97 -43.86
CA ASN A 172 61.73 -40.74 -42.73
C ASN A 172 60.88 -39.89 -41.78
N HIS A 173 60.99 -38.56 -41.84
CA HIS A 173 60.14 -37.66 -41.06
C HIS A 173 60.12 -36.28 -41.69
N VAL A 174 58.96 -35.63 -41.68
CA VAL A 174 58.79 -34.24 -42.11
C VAL A 174 58.05 -33.42 -41.06
N SER A 175 58.51 -32.20 -40.83
CA SER A 175 57.74 -31.17 -40.11
C SER A 175 57.78 -29.87 -40.90
N CYS A 176 56.68 -29.12 -40.89
CA CYS A 176 56.56 -27.91 -41.65
C CYS A 176 55.89 -26.79 -40.85
N ASN A 177 56.24 -25.54 -41.17
CA ASN A 177 55.60 -24.37 -40.61
C ASN A 177 55.67 -23.18 -41.59
N ILE A 178 54.74 -22.24 -41.45
CA ILE A 178 54.74 -20.99 -42.20
C ILE A 178 55.41 -19.89 -41.38
N TYR A 179 56.23 -19.08 -42.03
CA TYR A 179 56.79 -17.87 -41.45
C TYR A 179 57.09 -16.83 -42.54
N ASP A 180 57.25 -15.58 -42.10
CA ASP A 180 57.62 -14.46 -42.96
C ASP A 180 58.98 -13.90 -42.53
N ARG A 181 60.00 -14.11 -43.37
CA ARG A 181 61.32 -13.49 -43.24
C ARG A 181 61.65 -12.60 -44.45
N SER A 182 61.11 -12.94 -45.62
CA SER A 182 61.31 -12.25 -46.89
C SER A 182 60.21 -12.63 -47.88
N GLY A 183 58.96 -12.54 -47.43
CA GLY A 183 57.79 -13.15 -48.07
C GLY A 183 57.41 -14.46 -47.37
N THR A 184 56.17 -14.90 -47.56
CA THR A 184 55.65 -16.13 -46.97
C THR A 184 56.43 -17.34 -47.46
N LYS A 185 56.99 -18.10 -46.52
CA LYS A 185 57.75 -19.33 -46.77
C LYS A 185 57.09 -20.50 -46.07
N LEU A 186 57.08 -21.64 -46.74
CA LEU A 186 56.82 -22.95 -46.15
C LEU A 186 58.18 -23.56 -45.79
N ALA A 187 58.62 -23.38 -44.54
CA ALA A 187 59.81 -24.07 -44.04
C ALA A 187 59.46 -25.52 -43.77
N HIS A 188 60.40 -26.40 -44.07
CA HIS A 188 60.31 -27.79 -43.69
C HIS A 188 61.64 -28.36 -43.23
N ILE A 189 61.54 -29.22 -42.21
CA ILE A 189 62.65 -29.96 -41.63
C ILE A 189 62.43 -31.43 -41.98
N ILE A 190 63.42 -32.02 -42.63
CA ILE A 190 63.39 -33.39 -43.17
C ILE A 190 64.47 -34.21 -42.46
N ASP A 191 64.15 -35.42 -42.01
CA ASP A 191 65.14 -36.43 -41.61
C ASP A 191 65.22 -37.53 -42.68
N ASP A 192 66.40 -37.72 -43.28
CA ASP A 192 66.64 -38.74 -44.31
C ASP A 192 67.18 -40.08 -43.79
N GLY A 193 67.08 -40.33 -42.47
CA GLY A 193 67.56 -41.56 -41.84
C GLY A 193 68.97 -41.48 -41.27
N GLY A 194 69.43 -40.26 -41.00
CA GLY A 194 70.74 -40.02 -40.44
C GLY A 194 71.13 -38.54 -40.39
N THR A 195 70.54 -37.69 -41.24
CA THR A 195 70.80 -36.25 -41.26
C THR A 195 69.51 -35.45 -41.27
N VAL A 196 69.41 -34.50 -40.34
CA VAL A 196 68.32 -33.50 -40.34
C VAL A 196 68.70 -32.36 -41.29
N LYS A 197 67.83 -32.10 -42.27
CA LYS A 197 67.95 -31.06 -43.30
C LYS A 197 66.85 -30.02 -43.12
N TYR A 198 67.14 -28.81 -43.58
CA TYR A 198 66.21 -27.69 -43.60
C TYR A 198 66.13 -27.15 -45.02
N ASP A 199 64.92 -26.92 -45.52
CA ASP A 199 64.66 -26.29 -46.81
C ASP A 199 63.37 -25.45 -46.75
N GLU A 200 63.16 -24.60 -47.75
CA GLU A 200 62.11 -23.58 -47.78
C GLU A 200 61.47 -23.46 -49.17
N ASP A 201 60.15 -23.67 -49.25
CA ASP A 201 59.40 -23.35 -50.47
C ASP A 201 58.87 -21.91 -50.43
N ALA A 202 59.04 -21.20 -51.55
CA ALA A 202 58.43 -19.90 -51.74
C ALA A 202 56.95 -20.07 -52.09
N LEU A 203 56.05 -19.62 -51.20
CA LEU A 203 54.62 -19.63 -51.50
C LEU A 203 54.30 -18.47 -52.45
N ALA A 204 54.18 -18.79 -53.74
CA ALA A 204 53.83 -17.85 -54.81
C ALA A 204 52.33 -17.49 -54.73
N GLY A 205 51.93 -16.78 -53.67
CA GLY A 205 50.50 -16.69 -53.38
C GLY A 205 50.08 -15.69 -52.31
N GLY A 206 51.00 -14.89 -51.78
CA GLY A 206 50.63 -13.64 -51.13
C GLY A 206 50.07 -12.68 -52.19
N THR A 207 48.87 -12.97 -52.70
CA THR A 207 48.08 -11.95 -53.37
C THR A 207 48.07 -10.80 -52.38
N THR A 208 48.55 -9.65 -52.84
CA THR A 208 48.18 -8.37 -52.28
C THR A 208 46.66 -8.35 -52.34
N LYS A 209 45.96 -8.93 -51.35
CA LYS A 209 44.60 -8.54 -51.01
C LYS A 209 44.78 -7.06 -50.78
N THR A 210 44.41 -6.28 -51.79
CA THR A 210 44.59 -4.83 -51.82
C THR A 210 44.20 -4.32 -50.45
N VAL A 211 45.17 -3.92 -49.62
CA VAL A 211 44.96 -3.55 -48.20
C VAL A 211 43.79 -2.55 -48.09
N THR A 212 43.61 -1.77 -49.15
CA THR A 212 42.51 -0.84 -49.39
C THR A 212 41.10 -1.47 -49.39
N ALA A 213 40.88 -2.68 -49.93
CA ALA A 213 39.56 -3.32 -49.99
C ALA A 213 39.11 -3.88 -48.64
N SER A 214 40.01 -4.57 -47.92
CA SER A 214 39.74 -5.07 -46.56
C SER A 214 39.59 -3.92 -45.56
N LEU A 215 40.39 -2.87 -45.70
CA LEU A 215 40.25 -1.65 -44.92
C LEU A 215 38.94 -0.91 -45.22
N ALA A 216 38.52 -0.81 -46.49
CA ALA A 216 37.24 -0.19 -46.85
C ALA A 216 36.05 -0.95 -46.25
N ALA A 217 36.07 -2.28 -46.27
CA ALA A 217 35.04 -3.09 -45.63
C ALA A 217 35.01 -2.91 -44.10
N ALA A 218 36.18 -2.84 -43.45
CA ALA A 218 36.28 -2.59 -42.02
C ALA A 218 35.76 -1.18 -41.64
N ILE A 219 36.11 -0.15 -42.42
CA ILE A 219 35.60 1.22 -42.24
C ILE A 219 34.09 1.25 -42.42
N GLN A 220 33.55 0.60 -43.44
CA GLN A 220 32.11 0.54 -43.68
C GLN A 220 31.37 -0.11 -42.51
N LYS A 221 31.88 -1.23 -41.99
CA LYS A 221 31.33 -1.88 -40.79
C LYS A 221 31.38 -0.96 -39.56
N GLN A 222 32.48 -0.22 -39.37
CA GLN A 222 32.60 0.73 -38.28
C GLN A 222 31.59 1.89 -38.39
N ILE A 223 31.30 2.36 -39.60
CA ILE A 223 30.26 3.38 -39.86
C ILE A 223 28.88 2.82 -39.48
N GLU A 224 28.56 1.59 -39.85
CA GLU A 224 27.28 0.93 -39.53
C GLU A 224 27.10 0.72 -38.02
N ILE A 225 28.16 0.30 -37.32
CA ILE A 225 28.16 0.20 -35.85
C ILE A 225 27.91 1.58 -35.23
N SER A 226 28.59 2.62 -35.72
CA SER A 226 28.44 3.98 -35.20
C SER A 226 27.02 4.51 -35.43
N ALA A 227 26.43 4.25 -36.60
CA ALA A 227 25.05 4.61 -36.92
C ALA A 227 24.05 3.89 -36.01
N SER A 228 24.26 2.59 -35.77
CA SER A 228 23.41 1.77 -34.89
C SER A 228 23.49 2.24 -33.44
N LEU A 229 24.69 2.54 -32.95
CA LEU A 229 24.89 3.12 -31.63
C LEU A 229 24.18 4.47 -31.49
N ASN A 230 24.32 5.35 -32.48
CA ASN A 230 23.67 6.65 -32.47
C ASN A 230 22.14 6.53 -32.43
N ALA A 231 21.55 5.60 -33.19
CA ALA A 231 20.12 5.31 -33.14
C ALA A 231 19.66 4.76 -31.78
N GLY A 232 20.47 3.88 -31.17
CA GLY A 232 20.25 3.40 -29.80
C GLY A 232 20.26 4.53 -28.78
N LEU A 233 21.25 5.42 -28.84
CA LEU A 233 21.35 6.59 -27.96
C LEU A 233 20.16 7.55 -28.12
N GLN A 234 19.73 7.83 -29.36
CA GLN A 234 18.53 8.64 -29.61
C GLN A 234 17.26 8.02 -29.00
N THR A 235 17.15 6.70 -29.06
CA THR A 235 16.05 5.96 -28.42
C THR A 235 16.07 6.11 -26.90
N GLU A 236 17.25 5.97 -26.27
CA GLU A 236 17.40 6.15 -24.83
C GLU A 236 17.16 7.59 -24.36
N PHE A 237 17.58 8.60 -25.14
CA PHE A 237 17.23 9.99 -24.84
C PHE A 237 15.72 10.22 -24.90
N THR A 238 15.04 9.62 -25.87
CA THR A 238 13.58 9.71 -25.98
C THR A 238 12.87 9.03 -24.79
N ARG A 239 13.39 7.88 -24.32
CA ARG A 239 12.89 7.22 -23.11
C ARG A 239 13.09 8.07 -21.86
N THR A 240 14.28 8.66 -21.71
CA THR A 240 14.61 9.54 -20.58
C THR A 240 13.68 10.76 -20.55
N ALA A 241 13.49 11.43 -21.69
CA ALA A 241 12.58 12.57 -21.80
C ALA A 241 11.11 12.18 -21.46
N SER A 242 10.69 10.99 -21.87
CA SER A 242 9.34 10.47 -21.56
C SER A 242 9.18 10.18 -20.05
N LEU A 243 10.22 9.65 -19.41
CA LEU A 243 10.25 9.42 -17.97
C LEU A 243 10.19 10.75 -17.21
N ASP A 244 10.98 11.75 -17.61
CA ASP A 244 10.99 13.07 -17.00
C ASP A 244 9.61 13.75 -17.10
N ALA A 245 8.94 13.64 -18.26
CA ALA A 245 7.57 14.11 -18.43
C ALA A 245 6.58 13.38 -17.51
N GLY A 246 6.73 12.06 -17.35
CA GLY A 246 5.94 11.27 -16.41
C GLY A 246 6.13 11.69 -14.95
N VAL A 247 7.37 11.93 -14.53
CA VAL A 247 7.73 12.42 -13.20
C VAL A 247 7.15 13.81 -12.95
N ALA A 248 7.23 14.71 -13.93
CA ALA A 248 6.63 16.04 -13.85
C ALA A 248 5.10 15.96 -13.68
N ALA A 249 4.43 15.08 -14.42
CA ALA A 249 2.99 14.87 -14.29
C ALA A 249 2.60 14.32 -12.89
N LEU A 250 3.39 13.41 -12.32
CA LEU A 250 3.18 12.89 -10.97
C LEU A 250 3.35 13.98 -9.89
N ARG A 251 4.35 14.85 -10.03
CA ARG A 251 4.53 16.01 -9.13
C ARG A 251 3.31 16.94 -9.16
N THR A 252 2.78 17.23 -10.34
CA THR A 252 1.55 18.03 -10.48
C THR A 252 0.36 17.39 -9.80
N ARG A 253 0.14 16.07 -9.99
CA ARG A 253 -0.95 15.34 -9.30
C ARG A 253 -0.79 15.34 -7.78
N THR A 254 0.44 15.23 -7.29
CA THR A 254 0.76 15.27 -5.86
C THR A 254 0.37 16.64 -5.27
N ALA A 255 0.77 17.73 -5.93
CA ALA A 255 0.40 19.09 -5.51
C ALA A 255 -1.13 19.32 -5.54
N GLN A 256 -1.83 18.75 -6.52
CA GLN A 256 -3.31 18.81 -6.56
C GLN A 256 -3.94 18.05 -5.39
N LEU A 257 -3.43 16.88 -5.03
CA LEU A 257 -3.92 16.10 -3.90
C LEU A 257 -3.67 16.82 -2.56
N GLU A 258 -2.50 17.46 -2.41
CA GLU A 258 -2.19 18.28 -1.24
C GLU A 258 -3.17 19.46 -1.11
N ALA A 259 -3.48 20.15 -2.20
CA ALA A 259 -4.47 21.23 -2.21
C ALA A 259 -5.88 20.74 -1.83
N VAL A 260 -6.33 19.61 -2.37
CA VAL A 260 -7.61 18.98 -1.99
C VAL A 260 -7.62 18.62 -0.50
N THR A 261 -6.54 18.04 0.00
CA THR A 261 -6.41 17.68 1.42
C THR A 261 -6.49 18.91 2.32
N GLN A 262 -5.87 20.01 1.93
CA GLN A 262 -5.92 21.28 2.67
C GLN A 262 -7.31 21.91 2.65
N ALA A 263 -8.02 21.83 1.52
CA ALA A 263 -9.41 22.26 1.41
C ALA A 263 -10.33 21.41 2.31
N LEU A 264 -10.14 20.10 2.36
CA LEU A 264 -10.93 19.20 3.22
C LEU A 264 -10.72 19.53 4.70
N ARG A 265 -9.47 19.72 5.15
CA ARG A 265 -9.18 20.12 6.55
C ARG A 265 -9.85 21.45 6.92
N SER A 266 -9.91 22.39 5.98
CA SER A 266 -10.58 23.68 6.17
C SER A 266 -12.10 23.51 6.28
N ALA A 267 -12.69 22.62 5.47
CA ALA A 267 -14.11 22.28 5.55
C ALA A 267 -14.48 21.58 6.88
N GLU A 268 -13.64 20.66 7.36
CA GLU A 268 -13.81 20.00 8.66
C GLU A 268 -13.79 21.01 9.82
N ALA A 269 -12.84 21.94 9.82
CA ALA A 269 -12.76 22.99 10.84
C ALA A 269 -14.00 23.91 10.83
N ASN A 270 -14.50 24.27 9.64
CA ASN A 270 -15.74 25.04 9.50
C ASN A 270 -16.96 24.28 9.99
N LEU A 271 -17.03 22.97 9.73
CA LEU A 271 -18.11 22.12 10.20
C LEU A 271 -18.09 21.98 11.73
N ASP A 272 -16.92 21.75 12.33
CA ASP A 272 -16.76 21.70 13.79
C ASP A 272 -17.20 23.02 14.44
N ALA A 273 -16.79 24.17 13.89
CA ALA A 273 -17.23 25.48 14.36
C ALA A 273 -18.76 25.66 14.24
N ALA A 274 -19.35 25.23 13.12
CA ALA A 274 -20.80 25.31 12.91
C ALA A 274 -21.59 24.43 13.89
N VAL A 275 -21.10 23.21 14.16
CA VAL A 275 -21.68 22.27 15.12
C VAL A 275 -21.60 22.83 16.54
N ARG A 276 -20.43 23.33 16.96
CA ARG A 276 -20.26 24.00 18.27
C ARG A 276 -21.21 25.18 18.41
N GLY A 277 -21.34 26.00 17.36
CA GLY A 277 -22.29 27.11 17.32
C GLY A 277 -23.74 26.66 17.46
N ALA A 278 -24.12 25.54 16.83
CA ALA A 278 -25.46 24.96 16.96
C ALA A 278 -25.74 24.46 18.38
N VAL A 279 -24.79 23.74 18.99
CA VAL A 279 -24.89 23.26 20.37
C VAL A 279 -25.08 24.42 21.35
N LEU A 280 -24.30 25.49 21.21
CA LEU A 280 -24.44 26.69 22.07
C LEU A 280 -25.82 27.36 21.92
N ARG A 281 -26.37 27.40 20.70
CA ARG A 281 -27.73 27.92 20.47
C ARG A 281 -28.79 27.06 21.15
N THR A 282 -28.68 25.73 21.06
CA THR A 282 -29.59 24.81 21.75
C THR A 282 -29.53 25.00 23.26
N LEU A 283 -28.33 25.07 23.84
CA LEU A 283 -28.17 25.34 25.28
C LEU A 283 -28.77 26.70 25.69
N GLY A 284 -28.62 27.73 24.85
CA GLY A 284 -29.25 29.03 25.08
C GLY A 284 -30.79 28.97 25.05
N LEU A 285 -31.37 28.18 24.14
CA LEU A 285 -32.81 27.96 24.07
C LEU A 285 -33.30 27.18 25.30
N ASP A 286 -32.61 26.12 25.71
CA ASP A 286 -32.96 25.34 26.89
C ASP A 286 -32.94 26.20 28.16
N ALA A 287 -31.93 27.05 28.32
CA ALA A 287 -31.85 28.00 29.42
C ALA A 287 -33.02 29.01 29.39
N GLY A 288 -33.37 29.52 28.20
CA GLY A 288 -34.53 30.42 28.03
C GLY A 288 -35.85 29.75 28.37
N VAL A 289 -36.04 28.48 28.01
CA VAL A 289 -37.22 27.69 28.37
C VAL A 289 -37.29 27.46 29.88
N GLN A 290 -36.18 27.13 30.54
CA GLN A 290 -36.11 26.96 32.00
C GLN A 290 -36.44 28.27 32.76
N ASP A 291 -35.94 29.42 32.29
CA ASP A 291 -36.31 30.72 32.84
C ASP A 291 -37.81 30.99 32.68
N GLY A 292 -38.36 30.67 31.50
CA GLY A 292 -39.80 30.73 31.24
C GLY A 292 -40.64 29.92 32.23
N PHE A 293 -40.25 28.66 32.48
CA PHE A 293 -40.91 27.83 33.49
C PHE A 293 -40.84 28.43 34.90
N THR A 294 -39.66 28.92 35.29
CA THR A 294 -39.45 29.54 36.61
C THR A 294 -40.36 30.77 36.82
N ARG A 295 -40.52 31.60 35.78
CA ARG A 295 -41.42 32.76 35.82
C ARG A 295 -42.89 32.33 35.92
N THR A 296 -43.31 31.34 35.14
CA THR A 296 -44.69 30.79 35.23
C THR A 296 -44.99 30.27 36.63
N THR A 297 -44.09 29.48 37.22
CA THR A 297 -44.25 28.98 38.60
C THR A 297 -44.32 30.13 39.62
N SER A 298 -43.52 31.19 39.45
CA SER A 298 -43.62 32.38 40.31
C SER A 298 -44.96 33.10 40.17
N LEU A 299 -45.48 33.24 38.94
CA LEU A 299 -46.78 33.85 38.69
C LEU A 299 -47.92 33.03 39.29
N ASP A 300 -47.88 31.70 39.15
CA ASP A 300 -48.86 30.80 39.76
C ASP A 300 -48.87 30.95 41.30
N GLY A 301 -47.69 31.03 41.91
CA GLY A 301 -47.54 31.29 43.35
C GLY A 301 -48.12 32.65 43.78
N ALA A 302 -47.85 33.71 43.01
CA ALA A 302 -48.40 35.04 43.26
C ALA A 302 -49.94 35.06 43.13
N LEU A 303 -50.49 34.37 42.14
CA LEU A 303 -51.94 34.25 41.94
C LEU A 303 -52.59 33.48 43.10
N ALA A 304 -52.00 32.37 43.54
CA ALA A 304 -52.50 31.60 44.68
C ALA A 304 -52.54 32.45 45.98
N LEU A 305 -51.51 33.27 46.21
CA LEU A 305 -51.47 34.20 47.33
C LEU A 305 -52.57 35.26 47.24
N LEU A 306 -52.80 35.82 46.03
CA LEU A 306 -53.85 36.81 45.80
C LEU A 306 -55.24 36.22 46.10
N LEU A 307 -55.53 35.01 45.61
CA LEU A 307 -56.78 34.30 45.88
C LEU A 307 -56.98 34.05 47.38
N THR A 308 -55.92 33.67 48.09
CA THR A 308 -55.95 33.48 49.55
C THR A 308 -56.27 34.78 50.29
N ARG A 309 -55.68 35.91 49.86
CA ARG A 309 -55.97 37.23 50.42
C ARG A 309 -57.41 37.66 50.13
N GLN A 310 -57.91 37.39 48.93
CA GLN A 310 -59.30 37.69 48.56
C GLN A 310 -60.29 36.91 49.45
N ALA A 311 -60.07 35.60 49.66
CA ALA A 311 -60.89 34.80 50.55
C ALA A 311 -60.86 35.33 51.99
N SER A 312 -59.68 35.75 52.48
CA SER A 312 -59.52 36.33 53.81
C SER A 312 -60.28 37.66 53.95
N LEU A 313 -60.24 38.52 52.93
CA LEU A 313 -60.98 39.77 52.90
C LEU A 313 -62.50 39.52 52.88
N GLN A 314 -62.98 38.57 52.08
CA GLN A 314 -64.39 38.19 52.05
C GLN A 314 -64.87 37.69 53.42
N ALA A 315 -64.07 36.87 54.12
CA ALA A 315 -64.38 36.43 55.46
C ALA A 315 -64.44 37.59 56.48
N ALA A 316 -63.51 38.55 56.37
CA ALA A 316 -63.51 39.76 57.22
C ALA A 316 -64.75 40.62 56.99
N VAL A 317 -65.12 40.88 55.73
CA VAL A 317 -66.34 41.63 55.36
C VAL A 317 -67.59 40.91 55.88
N GLN A 318 -67.66 39.59 55.78
CA GLN A 318 -68.80 38.83 56.29
C GLN A 318 -68.91 38.93 57.81
N LYS A 319 -67.79 38.87 58.54
CA LYS A 319 -67.75 39.07 60.00
C LYS A 319 -68.25 40.46 60.40
N GLU A 320 -67.85 41.49 59.68
CA GLU A 320 -68.31 42.86 59.90
C GLU A 320 -69.81 43.00 59.69
N ARG A 321 -70.36 42.43 58.60
CA ARG A 321 -71.81 42.41 58.36
C ARG A 321 -72.58 41.75 59.49
N THR A 322 -72.09 40.62 60.01
CA THR A 322 -72.70 39.95 61.18
C THR A 322 -72.65 40.82 62.43
N ALA A 323 -71.55 41.53 62.67
CA ALA A 323 -71.42 42.45 63.80
C ALA A 323 -72.42 43.62 63.68
N THR A 324 -72.55 44.23 62.49
CA THR A 324 -73.52 45.29 62.23
C THR A 324 -74.96 44.82 62.47
N ALA A 325 -75.34 43.65 61.93
CA ALA A 325 -76.67 43.09 62.17
C ALA A 325 -76.94 42.81 63.66
N SER A 326 -75.92 42.36 64.41
CA SER A 326 -76.02 42.16 65.85
C SER A 326 -76.21 43.48 66.61
N LEU A 327 -75.49 44.53 66.21
CA LEU A 327 -75.64 45.86 66.78
C LEU A 327 -77.03 46.46 66.49
N GLU A 328 -77.52 46.33 65.26
CA GLU A 328 -78.88 46.74 64.88
C GLU A 328 -79.93 46.04 65.75
N ALA A 329 -79.80 44.73 65.99
CA ALA A 329 -80.70 43.99 66.87
C ALA A 329 -80.67 44.51 68.32
N VAL A 330 -79.48 44.83 68.85
CA VAL A 330 -79.34 45.43 70.20
C VAL A 330 -79.99 46.81 70.27
N VAL A 331 -79.81 47.65 69.25
CA VAL A 331 -80.43 48.98 69.17
C VAL A 331 -81.96 48.88 69.11
N GLN A 332 -82.51 47.99 68.28
CA GLN A 332 -83.95 47.75 68.21
C GLN A 332 -84.52 47.27 69.55
N ALA A 333 -83.83 46.36 70.23
CA ALA A 333 -84.22 45.91 71.57
C ALA A 333 -84.19 47.05 72.60
N ALA A 334 -83.21 47.96 72.51
CA ALA A 334 -83.13 49.13 73.38
C ALA A 334 -84.30 50.11 73.12
N ILE A 335 -84.62 50.39 71.86
CA ILE A 335 -85.78 51.21 71.48
C ILE A 335 -87.07 50.60 72.03
N ALA A 336 -87.28 49.29 71.85
CA ALA A 336 -88.45 48.60 72.36
C ALA A 336 -88.58 48.69 73.89
N ARG A 337 -87.46 48.59 74.63
CA ARG A 337 -87.42 48.79 76.09
C ARG A 337 -87.80 50.22 76.47
N SER A 338 -87.26 51.23 75.78
CA SER A 338 -87.60 52.64 76.04
C SER A 338 -89.09 52.92 75.83
N LEU A 339 -89.68 52.42 74.74
CA LEU A 339 -91.12 52.53 74.49
C LEU A 339 -91.95 51.82 75.58
N GLY A 340 -91.50 50.65 76.04
CA GLY A 340 -92.13 49.94 77.16
C GLY A 340 -92.09 50.73 78.47
N LEU A 341 -90.97 51.40 78.77
CA LEU A 341 -90.83 52.26 79.94
C LEU A 341 -91.73 53.50 79.84
N GLU A 342 -91.81 54.12 78.67
CA GLU A 342 -92.70 55.26 78.41
C GLU A 342 -94.18 54.88 78.63
N ALA A 343 -94.60 53.72 78.11
CA ALA A 343 -95.96 53.20 78.35
C ALA A 343 -96.24 52.93 79.84
N ALA A 344 -95.25 52.38 80.58
CA ALA A 344 -95.37 52.16 82.01
C ALA A 344 -95.49 53.48 82.79
N LEU A 345 -94.69 54.49 82.42
CA LEU A 345 -94.75 55.83 83.01
C LEU A 345 -96.11 56.50 82.75
N GLN A 346 -96.65 56.40 81.53
CA GLN A 346 -97.96 56.95 81.19
C GLN A 346 -99.09 56.29 82.00
N LYS A 347 -99.01 54.97 82.21
CA LYS A 347 -99.94 54.23 83.08
C LYS A 347 -99.88 54.73 84.52
N GLU A 348 -98.68 54.97 85.03
CA GLU A 348 -98.47 55.46 86.39
C GLU A 348 -98.94 56.91 86.58
N LEU A 349 -98.72 57.77 85.58
CA LEU A 349 -99.27 59.13 85.55
C LEU A 349 -100.80 59.11 85.59
N THR A 350 -101.43 58.22 84.80
CA THR A 350 -102.89 58.01 84.80
C THR A 350 -103.37 57.51 86.17
N ARG A 351 -102.65 56.57 86.80
CA ARG A 351 -102.95 56.09 88.15
C ARG A 351 -102.90 57.22 89.18
N THR A 352 -101.87 58.06 89.10
CA THR A 352 -101.69 59.22 89.98
C THR A 352 -102.81 60.25 89.79
N ALA A 353 -103.21 60.53 88.55
CA ALA A 353 -104.35 61.41 88.26
C ALA A 353 -105.67 60.86 88.83
N SER A 354 -105.93 59.56 88.67
CA SER A 354 -107.10 58.89 89.25
C SER A 354 -107.10 58.95 90.79
N LEU A 355 -105.94 58.76 91.42
CA LEU A 355 -105.81 58.91 92.88
C LEU A 355 -106.08 60.35 93.32
N GLY A 356 -105.57 61.34 92.58
CA GLY A 356 -105.85 62.76 92.82
C GLY A 356 -107.35 63.09 92.71
N ALA A 357 -108.04 62.55 91.70
CA ALA A 357 -109.49 62.70 91.55
C ALA A 357 -110.27 62.06 92.72
N ALA A 358 -109.88 60.86 93.15
CA ALA A 358 -110.47 60.19 94.30
C ALA A 358 -110.26 60.99 95.60
N LEU A 359 -109.07 61.55 95.81
CA LEU A 359 -108.78 62.40 96.97
C LEU A 359 -109.62 63.68 96.97
N SER A 360 -109.77 64.34 95.82
CA SER A 360 -110.64 65.52 95.67
C SER A 360 -112.12 65.19 95.96
N GLN A 361 -112.60 64.03 95.50
CA GLN A 361 -113.94 63.55 95.85
C GLN A 361 -114.08 63.30 97.36
N ALA A 362 -113.10 62.67 98.00
CA ALA A 362 -113.10 62.43 99.44
C ALA A 362 -113.07 63.74 100.24
N GLN A 363 -112.29 64.74 99.81
CA GLN A 363 -112.30 66.08 100.38
C GLN A 363 -113.67 66.72 100.25
N THR A 364 -114.30 66.66 99.07
CA THR A 364 -115.65 67.18 98.83
C THR A 364 -116.68 66.50 99.73
N ALA A 365 -116.60 65.17 99.88
CA ALA A 365 -117.46 64.40 100.77
C ALA A 365 -117.27 64.81 102.24
N THR A 366 -116.03 65.05 102.66
CA THR A 366 -115.70 65.55 104.01
C THR A 366 -116.31 66.92 104.25
N THR A 367 -116.10 67.88 103.33
CA THR A 367 -116.71 69.22 103.42
C THR A 367 -118.25 69.15 103.48
N SER A 368 -118.86 68.23 102.71
CA SER A 368 -120.31 68.00 102.75
C SER A 368 -120.78 67.42 104.08
N LEU A 369 -120.01 66.48 104.64
CA LEU A 369 -120.26 65.93 105.97
C LEU A 369 -120.15 67.02 107.04
N ASP A 370 -119.12 67.86 107.01
CA ASP A 370 -118.94 68.99 107.92
C ASP A 370 -120.12 69.96 107.84
N ALA A 371 -120.57 70.30 106.62
CA ALA A 371 -121.76 71.13 106.42
C ALA A 371 -123.03 70.49 107.01
N ASN A 372 -123.18 69.17 106.91
CA ASN A 372 -124.30 68.45 107.52
C ASN A 372 -124.20 68.42 109.06
N VAL A 373 -123.00 68.24 109.61
CA VAL A 373 -122.76 68.32 111.07
C VAL A 373 -123.13 69.70 111.60
N GLU A 374 -122.75 70.78 110.90
CA GLU A 374 -123.16 72.14 111.28
C GLU A 374 -124.67 72.34 111.19
N LYS A 375 -125.34 71.83 110.15
CA LYS A 375 -126.82 71.83 110.09
C LYS A 375 -127.45 71.12 111.29
N ILE A 376 -126.90 69.97 111.69
CA ILE A 376 -127.38 69.22 112.86
C ILE A 376 -127.15 70.03 114.14
N ARG A 377 -125.97 70.62 114.33
CA ARG A 377 -125.67 71.49 115.47
C ARG A 377 -126.64 72.67 115.55
N ALA A 378 -126.91 73.33 114.43
CA ALA A 378 -127.89 74.41 114.34
C ALA A 378 -129.28 73.95 114.80
N ARG A 379 -129.75 72.77 114.33
CA ARG A 379 -131.03 72.17 114.76
C ARG A 379 -131.06 71.84 116.25
N VAL A 380 -129.99 71.29 116.82
CA VAL A 380 -129.88 71.02 118.27
C VAL A 380 -129.90 72.32 119.07
N SER A 381 -129.25 73.37 118.59
CA SER A 381 -129.30 74.69 119.25
C SER A 381 -130.72 75.26 119.26
N TRP A 382 -131.46 75.08 118.15
CA TRP A 382 -132.84 75.53 118.03
C TRP A 382 -133.78 74.72 118.94
N ALA A 383 -133.60 73.39 119.01
CA ALA A 383 -134.34 72.53 119.95
C ALA A 383 -134.06 72.86 121.42
N LYS A 384 -132.86 73.36 121.78
CA LYS A 384 -132.59 73.91 123.11
C LYS A 384 -133.30 75.24 123.39
N MET A 385 -133.68 75.98 122.34
CA MET A 385 -134.38 77.26 122.43
C MET A 385 -135.90 77.10 122.62
N GLU A 386 -136.45 75.92 122.35
CA GLU A 386 -137.90 75.60 122.37
C GLU A 386 -138.41 74.95 123.67
N VAL A 387 -137.62 74.88 124.75
CA VAL A 387 -138.15 74.53 126.08
C VAL A 387 -138.66 75.82 126.75
N PRO A 388 -139.98 76.02 126.92
CA PRO A 388 -140.51 77.16 127.68
C PRO A 388 -140.45 76.85 129.18
N PRO A 389 -139.85 77.71 130.03
CA PRO A 389 -139.96 77.53 131.47
C PRO A 389 -141.26 78.14 131.99
N SER A 390 -142.22 77.29 132.40
CA SER A 390 -143.28 77.66 133.34
C SER A 390 -142.85 77.30 134.76
N ALA A 391 -143.00 78.29 135.66
CA ALA A 391 -142.96 78.26 137.14
C ALA A 391 -141.62 77.89 137.80
N GLY A 392 -141.01 78.89 138.46
CA GLY A 392 -139.66 78.84 139.02
C GLY A 392 -139.54 78.44 140.49
N VAL A 393 -138.28 78.21 140.89
CA VAL A 393 -137.84 78.02 142.28
C VAL A 393 -136.69 78.99 142.58
N THR A 394 -136.93 79.84 143.57
CA THR A 394 -136.03 80.54 144.52
C THR A 394 -136.62 80.16 145.91
N ALA A 395 -136.05 80.35 147.09
CA ALA A 395 -135.45 81.57 147.63
C ALA A 395 -135.04 81.28 149.09
N ARG A 396 -134.02 81.84 149.75
CA ARG A 396 -133.12 82.99 149.54
C ARG A 396 -131.98 83.07 150.61
N THR A 397 -130.66 82.89 150.36
CA THR A 397 -129.65 82.40 151.37
C THR A 397 -129.51 80.86 151.47
N LEU A 398 -128.91 80.20 150.52
CA LEU A 398 -128.32 80.77 149.33
C LEU A 398 -128.95 80.06 148.12
N THR A 399 -130.10 79.40 148.24
CA THR A 399 -131.44 79.91 148.61
C THR A 399 -131.74 81.13 147.77
#